data_AF-A0A7V1IJX6-F1
#
_entry.id   AF-A0A7V1IJX6-F1
#
_cell.length_a   1.000
_cell.length_b   1.000
_cell.length_c   1.000
_cell.angle_alpha   90.00
_cell.angle_beta   90.00
_cell.angle_gamma   90.00
#
_symmetry.space_group_name_H-M   'P 1'
#
loop_
_entity.id
_entity.type
_entity.pdbx_description
1 polymer ?
#
loop_
_entity_poly.entity_id
_entity_poly.type
_entity_poly.pdbx_seq_one_letter_code
_entity_poly.pdbx_strand_id
1 'polypeptide(L)'
;MLPLDPIERLCDRIELVLVNHVLEYRVSPVLDLGQGSIDGIASRKIGEGIRHDTQHITSSEPDAMSDSDMACRLPLDHLVYAVPDLAAAIEMFRTRLGHAPTRGGHHPGLGTHNAILPLRGGSYVELIARDPRAPDPAGPRPFGLDTLTSSRLVTWAARSRAIERDVTRARNASFDPGPILEMKRRGPDGRSLRWKLSLRSPPFGDGLVPFLIDWGESPHPATHTPPGPIAVELVRFAGRHPDTTRIGAALEALGARLPIVGSDEIGLEAELVSPSGRLVLD
;
A
#
# COMPACT_ATOMS: atom_id res chain seq x y z
N MET A 1 -2.40 -40.15 12.67
CA MET A 1 -2.14 -38.83 13.28
C MET A 1 -0.69 -38.49 12.99
N LEU A 2 -0.44 -37.70 11.95
CA LEU A 2 0.89 -37.21 11.60
C LEU A 2 1.18 -35.94 12.43
N PRO A 3 2.43 -35.72 12.88
CA PRO A 3 2.78 -34.53 13.65
C PRO A 3 2.75 -33.29 12.75
N LEU A 4 2.22 -32.18 13.28
CA LEU A 4 2.17 -30.88 12.61
C LEU A 4 3.56 -30.23 12.53
N ASP A 5 3.80 -29.51 11.42
CA ASP A 5 5.04 -28.85 11.00
C ASP A 5 5.48 -27.72 11.97
N PRO A 6 6.79 -27.48 12.23
CA PRO A 6 7.27 -26.45 13.17
C PRO A 6 6.94 -24.99 12.80
N ILE A 7 6.43 -24.73 11.59
CA ILE A 7 6.08 -23.38 11.10
C ILE A 7 4.80 -22.83 11.75
N GLU A 8 3.92 -23.68 12.30
CA GLU A 8 2.69 -23.23 12.96
C GLU A 8 2.92 -22.56 14.33
N ARG A 9 4.15 -22.53 14.87
CA ARG A 9 4.44 -21.91 16.18
C ARG A 9 4.93 -20.46 16.13
N LEU A 10 5.05 -19.84 14.96
CA LEU A 10 5.58 -18.48 14.83
C LEU A 10 4.52 -17.38 14.62
N CYS A 11 3.26 -17.74 14.34
CA CYS A 11 2.20 -16.75 14.03
C CYS A 11 1.58 -16.04 15.26
N ASP A 12 1.90 -16.46 16.49
CA ASP A 12 1.26 -15.95 17.71
C ASP A 12 2.11 -14.91 18.50
N ARG A 13 3.16 -14.33 17.90
CA ARG A 13 4.17 -13.57 18.67
C ARG A 13 4.54 -12.19 18.12
N ILE A 14 3.54 -11.42 17.69
CA ILE A 14 3.69 -9.97 17.48
C ILE A 14 2.76 -9.27 18.47
N GLU A 15 3.35 -8.73 19.55
CA GLU A 15 2.65 -7.84 20.47
C GLU A 15 2.85 -6.39 20.02
N LEU A 16 1.74 -5.70 19.79
CA LEU A 16 1.70 -4.25 19.62
C LEU A 16 1.86 -3.61 21.01
N VAL A 17 2.93 -2.85 21.22
CA VAL A 17 3.16 -2.15 22.48
C VAL A 17 3.25 -0.66 22.23
N LEU A 18 2.48 0.11 22.99
CA LEU A 18 2.55 1.57 22.97
C LEU A 18 3.71 2.02 23.85
N VAL A 19 4.76 2.63 23.26
CA VAL A 19 5.87 3.23 24.00
C VAL A 19 5.96 4.70 23.60
N ASN A 20 5.88 5.61 24.58
CA ASN A 20 6.00 7.06 24.38
C ASN A 20 5.10 7.63 23.25
N HIS A 21 3.85 7.17 23.15
CA HIS A 21 2.88 7.58 22.14
C HIS A 21 3.24 7.25 20.68
N VAL A 22 4.21 6.37 20.47
CA VAL A 22 4.55 5.78 19.16
C VAL A 22 4.17 4.30 19.17
N LEU A 23 3.55 3.82 18.08
CA LEU A 23 3.34 2.38 17.89
C LEU A 23 4.70 1.73 17.61
N GLU A 24 5.22 0.97 18.57
CA GLU A 24 6.44 0.18 18.40
C GLU A 24 6.10 -1.31 18.28
N TYR A 25 6.80 -2.01 17.39
CA TYR A 25 6.72 -3.47 17.27
C TYR A 25 7.85 -4.08 18.09
N ARG A 26 7.53 -4.88 19.11
CA ARG A 26 8.52 -5.68 19.83
C ARG A 26 8.50 -7.13 19.35
N VAL A 27 9.68 -7.61 18.95
CA VAL A 27 9.94 -9.03 18.74
C VAL A 27 10.67 -9.54 19.98
N SER A 28 10.01 -10.36 20.81
CA SER A 28 10.65 -10.94 21.99
C SER A 28 11.78 -11.88 21.58
N PRO A 29 13.01 -11.70 22.10
CA PRO A 29 14.12 -12.61 21.80
C PRO A 29 13.87 -13.97 22.47
N VAL A 30 14.22 -15.04 21.77
CA VAL A 30 14.32 -16.38 22.35
C VAL A 30 15.59 -16.39 23.20
N LEU A 31 15.46 -16.57 24.51
CA LEU A 31 16.58 -17.02 25.35
C LEU A 31 16.82 -18.49 25.00
N ASP A 32 17.72 -18.73 24.05
CA ASP A 32 18.32 -20.04 23.87
C ASP A 32 19.58 -20.10 24.75
N LEU A 33 19.44 -20.71 25.92
CA LEU A 33 20.59 -21.13 26.72
C LEU A 33 21.11 -22.45 26.14
N GLY A 34 21.87 -22.33 25.04
CA GLY A 34 22.55 -23.45 24.39
C GLY A 34 24.05 -23.17 24.29
N GLN A 35 24.82 -23.77 25.19
CA GLN A 35 26.29 -23.79 25.14
C GLN A 35 26.80 -24.41 23.84
N GLY A 36 27.71 -23.71 23.15
CA GLY A 36 28.41 -24.24 21.99
C GLY A 36 29.50 -23.29 21.49
N SER A 37 30.71 -23.49 22.00
CA SER A 37 31.94 -22.83 21.55
C SER A 37 32.23 -23.15 20.08
N ILE A 38 32.62 -22.14 19.29
CA ILE A 38 33.67 -22.26 18.27
C ILE A 38 34.32 -20.90 18.01
N ASP A 39 35.65 -20.88 18.19
CA ASP A 39 36.60 -19.83 17.84
C ASP A 39 36.71 -19.57 16.33
N GLY A 40 37.12 -18.35 15.94
CA GLY A 40 37.65 -18.12 14.58
C GLY A 40 37.64 -16.68 14.08
N ILE A 41 38.64 -15.89 14.49
CA ILE A 41 39.00 -14.58 13.91
C ILE A 41 39.66 -14.77 12.53
N ALA A 42 39.27 -13.98 11.52
CA ALA A 42 40.19 -13.52 10.47
C ALA A 42 39.65 -12.32 9.67
N SER A 43 40.34 -11.19 9.80
CA SER A 43 40.22 -9.96 9.00
C SER A 43 40.77 -10.14 7.58
N ARG A 44 40.20 -9.44 6.58
CA ARG A 44 40.99 -8.90 5.46
C ARG A 44 40.36 -7.69 4.76
N LYS A 45 41.10 -6.59 4.81
CA LYS A 45 41.03 -5.41 3.92
C LYS A 45 41.57 -5.75 2.53
N ILE A 46 41.01 -5.10 1.51
CA ILE A 46 41.64 -4.59 0.27
C ILE A 46 40.55 -3.71 -0.39
N GLY A 47 40.78 -2.54 -0.99
CA GLY A 47 41.98 -1.87 -1.48
C GLY A 47 41.49 -0.98 -2.65
N GLU A 48 42.02 0.23 -2.75
CA GLU A 48 41.58 1.36 -3.58
C GLU A 48 41.65 1.13 -5.10
N GLY A 49 40.94 1.98 -5.84
CA GLY A 49 41.05 2.07 -7.30
C GLY A 49 40.25 3.24 -7.90
N ILE A 50 40.68 4.47 -7.61
CA ILE A 50 40.21 5.70 -8.27
C ILE A 50 40.66 5.69 -9.74
N ARG A 51 39.74 5.93 -10.68
CA ARG A 51 40.07 6.47 -12.01
C ARG A 51 39.19 7.68 -12.27
N HIS A 52 39.84 8.83 -12.41
CA HIS A 52 39.26 10.03 -12.99
C HIS A 52 39.07 9.78 -14.48
N ASP A 53 37.85 10.00 -14.98
CA ASP A 53 37.66 10.34 -16.38
C ASP A 53 36.75 11.57 -16.45
N THR A 54 37.33 12.65 -16.98
CA THR A 54 36.70 13.94 -17.18
C THR A 54 36.04 13.90 -18.53
N GLN A 55 34.71 13.96 -18.60
CA GLN A 55 34.01 14.19 -19.87
C GLN A 55 32.99 15.33 -19.77
N HIS A 56 33.01 16.10 -20.85
CA HIS A 56 32.43 17.41 -21.04
C HIS A 56 30.91 17.45 -20.87
N ILE A 57 30.45 18.49 -20.18
CA ILE A 57 29.06 18.96 -20.17
C ILE A 57 28.75 19.51 -21.56
N THR A 58 27.80 18.91 -22.26
CA THR A 58 27.08 19.56 -23.36
C THR A 58 25.60 19.54 -23.01
N SER A 59 24.98 20.72 -23.10
CA SER A 59 23.57 20.95 -22.81
C SER A 59 22.69 20.44 -23.95
N SER A 60 21.76 19.55 -23.66
CA SER A 60 20.67 19.12 -24.54
C SER A 60 19.31 19.30 -23.84
N GLU A 61 18.31 19.63 -24.66
CA GLU A 61 16.89 19.87 -24.35
C GLU A 61 16.23 18.75 -23.51
N PRO A 62 15.06 18.98 -22.85
CA PRO A 62 14.51 18.02 -21.89
C PRO A 62 14.11 16.72 -22.59
N ASP A 63 14.86 15.65 -22.28
CA ASP A 63 14.70 14.32 -22.85
C ASP A 63 13.26 13.81 -22.68
N ALA A 64 12.64 13.46 -23.82
CA ALA A 64 11.52 12.53 -23.83
C ALA A 64 12.00 11.19 -23.26
N MET A 65 11.47 10.82 -22.10
CA MET A 65 11.82 9.60 -21.38
C MET A 65 11.68 8.35 -22.27
N SER A 66 12.70 7.48 -22.25
CA SER A 66 12.73 6.27 -23.08
C SER A 66 11.69 5.22 -22.67
N ASP A 67 11.29 4.33 -23.57
CA ASP A 67 10.37 3.20 -23.30
C ASP A 67 10.83 2.30 -22.12
N SER A 68 12.12 2.30 -21.79
CA SER A 68 12.68 1.61 -20.61
C SER A 68 12.22 2.24 -19.28
N ASP A 69 12.01 3.57 -19.23
CA ASP A 69 11.51 4.26 -18.04
C ASP A 69 10.01 4.04 -17.82
N MET A 70 9.27 3.68 -18.87
CA MET A 70 7.86 3.27 -18.76
C MET A 70 7.70 1.83 -18.24
N ALA A 71 8.70 0.97 -18.44
CA ALA A 71 8.67 -0.42 -17.99
C ALA A 71 8.97 -0.61 -16.49
N CYS A 72 9.53 0.38 -15.81
CA CYS A 72 10.01 0.27 -14.42
C CYS A 72 9.06 0.85 -13.35
N ARG A 73 7.87 1.34 -13.73
CA ARG A 73 6.94 1.96 -12.78
C ARG A 73 5.96 0.93 -12.21
N LEU A 74 5.80 0.94 -10.89
CA LEU A 74 4.82 0.12 -10.18
C LEU A 74 3.41 0.59 -10.56
N PRO A 75 2.56 -0.28 -11.12
CA PRO A 75 1.21 0.10 -11.52
C PRO A 75 0.31 0.34 -10.30
N LEU A 76 -0.75 1.12 -10.49
CA LEU A 76 -1.81 1.28 -9.51
C LEU A 76 -2.45 -0.08 -9.19
N ASP A 77 -2.46 -0.46 -7.91
CA ASP A 77 -3.22 -1.61 -7.43
C ASP A 77 -4.66 -1.19 -7.12
N HIS A 78 -4.82 -0.23 -6.21
CA HIS A 78 -6.11 0.30 -5.81
C HIS A 78 -6.03 1.67 -5.16
N LEU A 79 -7.18 2.35 -5.15
CA LEU A 79 -7.45 3.54 -4.37
C LEU A 79 -8.10 3.16 -3.04
N VAL A 80 -7.73 3.82 -1.94
CA VAL A 80 -8.36 3.60 -0.63
C VAL A 80 -9.26 4.78 -0.31
N TYR A 81 -10.57 4.54 -0.31
CA TYR A 81 -11.58 5.54 0.00
C TYR A 81 -12.16 5.25 1.39
N ALA A 82 -11.75 6.04 2.38
CA ALA A 82 -12.23 5.88 3.75
C ALA A 82 -13.62 6.50 3.88
N VAL A 83 -14.56 5.79 4.50
CA VAL A 83 -15.96 6.22 4.63
C VAL A 83 -16.47 6.03 6.06
N PRO A 84 -17.32 6.94 6.59
CA PRO A 84 -17.91 6.77 7.92
C PRO A 84 -18.91 5.61 7.99
N ASP A 85 -19.67 5.38 6.91
CA ASP A 85 -20.67 4.32 6.78
C ASP A 85 -20.49 3.58 5.45
N LEU A 86 -20.10 2.31 5.53
CA LEU A 86 -19.85 1.48 4.36
C LEU A 86 -21.12 1.21 3.54
N ALA A 87 -22.27 1.01 4.20
CA ALA A 87 -23.52 0.71 3.50
C ALA A 87 -24.02 1.94 2.73
N ALA A 88 -23.98 3.12 3.35
CA ALA A 88 -24.32 4.38 2.69
C ALA A 88 -23.39 4.68 1.51
N ALA A 89 -22.09 4.42 1.66
CA ALA A 89 -21.12 4.62 0.59
C ALA A 89 -21.35 3.65 -0.60
N ILE A 90 -21.62 2.37 -0.35
CA ILE A 90 -21.97 1.40 -1.40
C ILE A 90 -23.17 1.90 -2.22
N GLU A 91 -24.19 2.41 -1.52
CA GLU A 91 -25.42 2.91 -2.12
C GLU A 91 -25.18 4.19 -2.94
N MET A 92 -24.31 5.08 -2.47
CA MET A 92 -23.88 6.27 -3.22
C MET A 92 -23.21 5.88 -4.54
N PHE A 93 -22.29 4.93 -4.52
CA PHE A 93 -21.64 4.43 -5.75
C PHE A 93 -22.65 3.79 -6.70
N ARG A 94 -23.58 2.98 -6.18
CA ARG A 94 -24.67 2.38 -6.97
C ARG A 94 -25.48 3.45 -7.68
N THR A 95 -25.86 4.51 -6.97
CA THR A 95 -26.67 5.60 -7.51
C THR A 95 -25.90 6.43 -8.54
N ARG A 96 -24.61 6.71 -8.31
CA ARG A 96 -23.81 7.64 -9.14
C ARG A 96 -23.17 6.98 -10.36
N LEU A 97 -22.87 5.69 -10.29
CA LEU A 97 -22.17 4.93 -11.33
C LEU A 97 -22.99 3.75 -11.88
N GLY A 98 -24.18 3.50 -11.33
CA GLY A 98 -24.98 2.30 -11.68
C GLY A 98 -24.34 0.98 -11.24
N HIS A 99 -23.25 1.03 -10.47
CA HIS A 99 -22.48 -0.15 -10.02
C HIS A 99 -22.22 -0.05 -8.53
N ALA A 100 -22.61 -1.09 -7.78
CA ALA A 100 -22.38 -1.17 -6.35
C ALA A 100 -21.03 -1.87 -6.07
N PRO A 101 -20.18 -1.30 -5.20
CA PRO A 101 -19.03 -2.02 -4.64
C PRO A 101 -19.53 -3.28 -3.91
N THR A 102 -18.87 -4.41 -4.16
CA THR A 102 -19.21 -5.69 -3.53
C THR A 102 -18.59 -5.73 -2.13
N ARG A 103 -19.36 -6.12 -1.11
CA ARG A 103 -18.80 -6.31 0.24
C ARG A 103 -17.62 -7.28 0.18
N GLY A 104 -16.48 -6.83 0.68
CA GLY A 104 -15.24 -7.60 0.69
C GLY A 104 -15.18 -8.47 1.94
N GLY A 105 -14.46 -8.03 2.96
CA GLY A 105 -14.40 -8.75 4.23
C GLY A 105 -14.02 -7.87 5.40
N HIS A 106 -13.74 -8.55 6.50
CA HIS A 106 -13.44 -7.97 7.79
C HIS A 106 -11.94 -8.11 8.09
N HIS A 107 -11.39 -7.15 8.82
CA HIS A 107 -10.03 -7.14 9.34
C HIS A 107 -10.09 -7.07 10.88
N PRO A 108 -10.34 -8.20 11.58
CA PRO A 108 -10.62 -8.18 13.02
C PRO A 108 -9.53 -7.51 13.86
N GLY A 109 -8.25 -7.76 13.55
CA GLY A 109 -7.12 -7.13 14.25
C GLY A 109 -6.98 -5.62 14.02
N LEU A 110 -7.62 -5.09 12.97
CA LEU A 110 -7.61 -3.66 12.63
C LEU A 110 -8.95 -2.97 12.93
N GLY A 111 -9.99 -3.72 13.32
CA GLY A 111 -11.32 -3.18 13.56
C GLY A 111 -11.99 -2.52 12.34
N THR A 112 -11.70 -3.00 11.12
CA THR A 112 -12.23 -2.45 9.87
C THR A 112 -12.94 -3.49 9.01
N HIS A 113 -13.80 -3.03 8.11
CA HIS A 113 -14.38 -3.83 7.04
C HIS A 113 -14.33 -3.07 5.71
N ASN A 114 -14.48 -3.77 4.59
CA ASN A 114 -14.37 -3.13 3.28
C ASN A 114 -15.41 -3.59 2.26
N ALA A 115 -15.51 -2.81 1.17
CA ALA A 115 -16.18 -3.16 -0.06
C ALA A 115 -15.30 -2.78 -1.25
N ILE A 116 -15.38 -3.57 -2.32
CA ILE A 116 -14.47 -3.50 -3.46
C ILE A 116 -15.26 -3.16 -4.72
N LEU A 117 -14.82 -2.13 -5.44
CA LEU A 117 -15.30 -1.81 -6.77
C LEU A 117 -14.18 -2.03 -7.80
N PRO A 118 -14.22 -3.13 -8.58
CA PRO A 118 -13.29 -3.33 -9.69
C PRO A 118 -13.38 -2.21 -10.72
N LEU A 119 -12.23 -1.80 -11.25
CA LEU A 119 -12.12 -0.80 -12.30
C LEU A 119 -11.59 -1.44 -13.58
N ARG A 120 -11.99 -0.87 -14.72
CA ARG A 120 -11.42 -1.20 -16.02
C ARG A 120 -9.91 -0.97 -15.97
N GLY A 121 -9.13 -1.92 -16.48
CA GLY A 121 -7.67 -1.89 -16.39
C GLY A 121 -7.08 -2.67 -15.21
N GLY A 122 -7.91 -3.29 -14.36
CA GLY A 122 -7.43 -4.28 -13.37
C GLY A 122 -6.98 -3.70 -12.04
N SER A 123 -7.29 -2.43 -11.76
CA SER A 123 -7.25 -1.82 -10.43
C SER A 123 -8.65 -1.86 -9.77
N TYR A 124 -8.78 -1.36 -8.54
CA TYR A 124 -10.08 -1.23 -7.87
C TYR A 124 -10.12 -0.03 -6.92
N VAL A 125 -11.32 0.31 -6.45
CA VAL A 125 -11.51 1.17 -5.26
C VAL A 125 -11.84 0.28 -4.07
N GLU A 126 -11.07 0.41 -3.01
CA GLU A 126 -11.39 -0.13 -1.69
C GLU A 126 -12.14 0.94 -0.89
N LEU A 127 -13.42 0.71 -0.65
CA LEU A 127 -14.15 1.45 0.37
C LEU A 127 -13.82 0.80 1.71
N ILE A 128 -13.31 1.57 2.67
CA ILE A 128 -12.96 1.06 4.00
C ILE A 128 -13.66 1.88 5.09
N ALA A 129 -14.20 1.19 6.08
CA ALA A 129 -14.86 1.81 7.23
C ALA A 129 -14.53 1.06 8.52
N ARG A 130 -14.85 1.68 9.66
CA ARG A 130 -14.83 0.97 10.95
C ARG A 130 -15.83 -0.18 10.91
N ASP A 131 -15.44 -1.34 11.42
CA ASP A 131 -16.38 -2.44 11.58
C ASP A 131 -17.09 -2.32 12.93
N PRO A 132 -18.41 -2.01 12.96
CA PRO A 132 -19.14 -1.85 14.21
C PRO A 132 -19.32 -3.18 14.98
N ARG A 133 -18.98 -4.31 14.36
CA ARG A 133 -19.06 -5.64 14.98
C ARG A 133 -17.71 -6.14 15.49
N ALA A 134 -16.62 -5.47 15.13
CA ALA A 134 -15.29 -5.86 15.58
C ALA A 134 -15.04 -5.31 17.00
N PRO A 135 -14.27 -6.04 17.84
CA PRO A 135 -13.76 -5.45 19.07
C PRO A 135 -12.88 -4.25 18.75
N ASP A 136 -12.67 -3.39 19.75
CA ASP A 136 -11.72 -2.30 19.58
C ASP A 136 -10.30 -2.86 19.39
N PRO A 137 -9.57 -2.38 18.38
CA PRO A 137 -8.20 -2.79 18.15
C PRO A 137 -7.28 -2.28 19.26
N ALA A 138 -6.11 -2.92 19.41
CA ALA A 138 -5.11 -2.54 20.41
C ALA A 138 -4.48 -1.15 20.19
N GLY A 139 -4.63 -0.60 18.98
CA GLY A 139 -4.11 0.71 18.59
C GLY A 139 -5.09 1.44 17.67
N PRO A 140 -4.76 2.65 17.19
CA PRO A 140 -5.64 3.41 16.30
C PRO A 140 -5.90 2.62 15.02
N ARG A 141 -7.15 2.71 14.54
CA ARG A 141 -7.53 2.15 13.24
C ARG A 141 -6.74 2.85 12.13
N PRO A 142 -6.38 2.12 11.06
CA PRO A 142 -5.65 2.71 9.95
C PRO A 142 -6.46 3.82 9.26
N PHE A 143 -5.78 4.61 8.43
CA PHE A 143 -6.38 5.62 7.56
C PHE A 143 -7.15 6.76 8.26
N GLY A 144 -6.88 6.97 9.56
CA GLY A 144 -7.56 8.02 10.33
C GLY A 144 -9.04 7.73 10.55
N LEU A 145 -9.46 6.47 10.44
CA LEU A 145 -10.86 6.09 10.57
C LEU A 145 -11.47 6.51 11.90
N ASP A 146 -10.68 6.52 12.98
CA ASP A 146 -11.13 6.87 14.34
C ASP A 146 -11.57 8.33 14.52
N THR A 147 -11.20 9.23 13.62
CA THR A 147 -11.61 10.65 13.64
C THR A 147 -12.33 11.08 12.35
N LEU A 148 -12.56 10.16 11.41
CA LEU A 148 -13.18 10.44 10.13
C LEU A 148 -14.66 10.86 10.29
N THR A 149 -14.99 12.08 9.88
CA THR A 149 -16.37 12.62 9.89
C THR A 149 -17.00 12.67 8.50
N SER A 150 -16.20 12.72 7.44
CA SER A 150 -16.63 12.70 6.04
C SER A 150 -15.78 11.71 5.25
N SER A 151 -16.35 11.14 4.19
CA SER A 151 -15.61 10.26 3.30
C SER A 151 -14.44 11.00 2.66
N ARG A 152 -13.30 10.31 2.48
CA ARG A 152 -12.15 10.88 1.79
C ARG A 152 -11.25 9.85 1.10
N LEU A 153 -10.59 10.24 0.01
CA LEU A 153 -9.56 9.48 -0.67
C LEU A 153 -8.25 9.60 0.12
N VAL A 154 -7.99 8.59 0.96
CA VAL A 154 -6.96 8.67 2.00
C VAL A 154 -5.57 8.32 1.52
N THR A 155 -5.46 7.42 0.54
CA THR A 155 -4.20 6.96 -0.03
C THR A 155 -4.49 6.01 -1.20
N TRP A 156 -3.46 5.39 -1.74
CA TRP A 156 -3.51 4.40 -2.79
C TRP A 156 -2.35 3.41 -2.63
N ALA A 157 -2.44 2.30 -3.35
CA ALA A 157 -1.46 1.23 -3.32
C ALA A 157 -0.79 1.06 -4.69
N ALA A 158 0.53 0.88 -4.67
CA ALA A 158 1.31 0.52 -5.85
C ALA A 158 1.59 -1.00 -5.82
N ARG A 159 1.25 -1.69 -6.91
CA ARG A 159 1.40 -3.14 -7.02
C ARG A 159 2.85 -3.51 -7.29
N SER A 160 3.44 -4.27 -6.38
CA SER A 160 4.73 -4.92 -6.53
C SER A 160 4.56 -6.41 -6.90
N ARG A 161 5.60 -6.97 -7.52
CA ARG A 161 5.79 -8.42 -7.72
C ARG A 161 7.07 -8.93 -7.03
N ALA A 162 7.75 -8.08 -6.29
CA ALA A 162 8.99 -8.36 -5.59
C ALA A 162 9.22 -7.29 -4.51
N ILE A 163 8.34 -7.26 -3.52
CA ILE A 163 8.24 -6.16 -2.55
C ILE A 163 9.55 -5.93 -1.78
N GLU A 164 10.33 -6.96 -1.48
CA GLU A 164 11.62 -6.84 -0.81
C GLU A 164 12.62 -6.03 -1.63
N ARG A 165 12.67 -6.28 -2.95
CA ARG A 165 13.54 -5.55 -3.87
C ARG A 165 13.10 -4.10 -3.98
N ASP A 166 11.81 -3.86 -4.10
CA ASP A 166 11.27 -2.51 -4.28
C ASP A 166 11.44 -1.65 -3.02
N VAL A 167 11.25 -2.23 -1.82
CA VAL A 167 11.56 -1.58 -0.54
C VAL A 167 13.05 -1.27 -0.42
N THR A 168 13.92 -2.22 -0.79
CA THR A 168 15.37 -2.00 -0.76
C THR A 168 15.79 -0.88 -1.71
N ARG A 169 15.24 -0.84 -2.93
CA ARG A 169 15.47 0.23 -3.90
C ARG A 169 15.08 1.59 -3.31
N ALA A 170 13.87 1.69 -2.75
CA ALA A 170 13.38 2.93 -2.16
C ALA A 170 14.30 3.44 -1.04
N ARG A 171 14.73 2.54 -0.14
CA ARG A 171 15.66 2.88 0.96
C ARG A 171 17.02 3.34 0.46
N ASN A 172 17.55 2.70 -0.58
CA ASN A 172 18.80 3.14 -1.22
C ASN A 172 18.67 4.52 -1.89
N ALA A 173 17.45 4.88 -2.32
CA ALA A 173 17.09 6.21 -2.79
C ALA A 173 16.66 7.16 -1.65
N SER A 174 17.03 6.86 -0.39
CA SER A 174 16.77 7.68 0.80
C SER A 174 15.29 7.88 1.15
N PHE A 175 14.40 6.99 0.68
CA PHE A 175 12.99 6.95 1.08
C PHE A 175 12.69 5.62 1.78
N ASP A 176 12.28 5.65 3.06
CA ASP A 176 11.84 4.43 3.74
C ASP A 176 10.31 4.27 3.62
N PRO A 177 9.82 3.23 2.88
CA PRO A 177 8.39 2.99 2.69
C PRO A 177 7.72 2.31 3.90
N GLY A 178 8.48 2.01 4.96
CA GLY A 178 8.01 1.31 6.14
C GLY A 178 8.35 -0.19 6.13
N PRO A 179 8.03 -0.92 7.21
CA PRO A 179 8.29 -2.35 7.32
C PRO A 179 7.45 -3.15 6.30
N ILE A 180 7.91 -4.36 5.97
CA ILE A 180 7.11 -5.34 5.23
C ILE A 180 6.30 -6.15 6.25
N LEU A 181 4.99 -6.20 6.04
CA LEU A 181 4.03 -6.92 6.88
C LEU A 181 3.36 -8.01 6.05
N GLU A 182 3.28 -9.22 6.60
CA GLU A 182 2.51 -10.29 5.99
C GLU A 182 1.06 -10.23 6.45
N MET A 183 0.15 -10.28 5.49
CA MET A 183 -1.28 -10.15 5.71
C MET A 183 -2.00 -11.39 5.21
N LYS A 184 -3.08 -11.75 5.90
CA LYS A 184 -3.97 -12.83 5.49
C LYS A 184 -5.42 -12.49 5.80
N ARG A 185 -6.34 -12.89 4.92
CA ARG A 185 -7.78 -12.81 5.16
C ARG A 185 -8.51 -13.95 4.44
N ARG A 186 -9.65 -14.37 5.00
CA ARG A 186 -10.59 -15.25 4.28
C ARG A 186 -11.52 -14.43 3.40
N GLY A 187 -11.62 -14.80 2.14
CA GLY A 187 -12.60 -14.27 1.20
C GLY A 187 -14.03 -14.77 1.50
N PRO A 188 -15.06 -14.17 0.88
CA PRO A 188 -16.45 -14.62 1.01
C PRO A 188 -16.68 -16.06 0.56
N ASP A 189 -15.85 -16.57 -0.35
CA ASP A 189 -15.86 -17.94 -0.87
C ASP A 189 -15.07 -18.93 0.01
N GLY A 190 -14.57 -18.49 1.16
CA GLY A 190 -13.78 -19.29 2.09
C GLY A 190 -12.31 -19.45 1.71
N ARG A 191 -11.86 -18.97 0.53
CA ARG A 191 -10.44 -19.02 0.14
C ARG A 191 -9.60 -18.09 1.00
N SER A 192 -8.39 -18.53 1.34
CA SER A 192 -7.43 -17.73 2.08
C SER A 192 -6.60 -16.90 1.11
N LEU A 193 -6.68 -15.58 1.22
CA LEU A 193 -5.80 -14.64 0.53
C LEU A 193 -4.62 -14.31 1.45
N ARG A 194 -3.42 -14.31 0.90
CA ARG A 194 -2.17 -13.91 1.55
C ARG A 194 -1.44 -12.90 0.68
N TRP A 195 -0.96 -11.82 1.27
CA TRP A 195 -0.23 -10.77 0.57
C TRP A 195 0.77 -10.11 1.51
N LYS A 196 1.69 -9.33 0.97
CA LYS A 196 2.62 -8.49 1.72
C LYS A 196 2.25 -7.02 1.52
N LEU A 197 2.45 -6.21 2.55
CA LEU A 197 2.33 -4.76 2.50
C LEU A 197 3.64 -4.11 2.96
N SER A 198 4.05 -3.02 2.33
CA SER A 198 5.03 -2.10 2.91
C SER A 198 4.36 -0.76 3.13
N LEU A 199 4.08 -0.46 4.39
CA LEU A 199 3.26 0.68 4.81
C LEU A 199 3.97 1.45 5.92
N ARG A 200 4.07 2.77 5.74
CA ARG A 200 4.54 3.71 6.74
C ARG A 200 3.38 4.24 7.60
N SER A 201 3.64 4.44 8.89
CA SER A 201 2.78 5.20 9.79
C SER A 201 3.61 6.26 10.53
N PRO A 202 3.27 7.55 10.46
CA PRO A 202 2.20 8.16 9.65
C PRO A 202 2.50 8.08 8.13
N PRO A 203 1.47 8.12 7.26
CA PRO A 203 1.68 8.11 5.81
C PRO A 203 2.50 9.33 5.36
N PHE A 204 3.33 9.15 4.33
CA PHE A 204 4.14 10.24 3.82
C PHE A 204 3.31 11.16 2.91
N GLY A 205 3.44 12.47 3.11
CA GLY A 205 2.70 13.48 2.33
C GLY A 205 1.19 13.27 2.41
N ASP A 206 0.66 12.99 3.60
CA ASP A 206 -0.77 12.78 3.86
C ASP A 206 -1.45 11.76 2.93
N GLY A 207 -0.70 10.74 2.50
CA GLY A 207 -1.20 9.64 1.68
C GLY A 207 -1.00 9.81 0.17
N LEU A 208 -0.38 10.91 -0.28
CA LEU A 208 -0.03 11.11 -1.70
C LEU A 208 1.01 10.10 -2.20
N VAL A 209 1.91 9.64 -1.34
CA VAL A 209 2.86 8.56 -1.68
C VAL A 209 2.23 7.22 -1.31
N PRO A 210 2.15 6.25 -2.24
CA PRO A 210 1.45 5.00 -1.98
C PRO A 210 2.22 4.10 -1.05
N PHE A 211 1.51 3.16 -0.45
CA PHE A 211 2.11 1.97 0.13
C PHE A 211 2.31 0.89 -0.96
N LEU A 212 3.21 -0.06 -0.71
CA LEU A 212 3.41 -1.19 -1.62
C LEU A 212 2.54 -2.37 -1.22
N ILE A 213 2.00 -3.06 -2.21
CA ILE A 213 1.28 -4.32 -2.03
C ILE A 213 1.78 -5.39 -2.98
N ASP A 214 1.99 -6.60 -2.48
CA ASP A 214 2.38 -7.76 -3.28
C ASP A 214 1.46 -8.93 -2.95
N TRP A 215 0.63 -9.30 -3.91
CA TRP A 215 -0.35 -10.37 -3.78
C TRP A 215 0.29 -11.78 -3.83
N GLY A 216 1.55 -11.89 -4.23
CA GLY A 216 2.20 -13.18 -4.46
C GLY A 216 1.39 -14.05 -5.40
N GLU A 217 1.02 -15.25 -4.93
CA GLU A 217 0.20 -16.21 -5.68
C GLU A 217 -1.30 -16.01 -5.47
N SER A 218 -1.72 -15.12 -4.57
CA SER A 218 -3.14 -14.89 -4.32
C SER A 218 -3.80 -14.20 -5.52
N PRO A 219 -5.04 -14.58 -5.87
CA PRO A 219 -5.76 -13.89 -6.93
C PRO A 219 -6.01 -12.43 -6.55
N HIS A 220 -5.78 -11.54 -7.51
CA HIS A 220 -5.96 -10.10 -7.32
C HIS A 220 -7.45 -9.74 -7.16
N PRO A 221 -7.87 -8.89 -6.20
CA PRO A 221 -9.28 -8.61 -5.92
C PRO A 221 -10.10 -8.10 -7.11
N ALA A 222 -9.50 -7.31 -8.00
CA ALA A 222 -10.18 -6.85 -9.21
C ALA A 222 -10.59 -7.99 -10.18
N THR A 223 -10.06 -9.20 -10.01
CA THR A 223 -10.42 -10.38 -10.82
C THR A 223 -11.69 -11.09 -10.31
N HIS A 224 -12.10 -10.84 -9.06
CA HIS A 224 -13.30 -11.44 -8.45
C HIS A 224 -14.55 -10.61 -8.71
N THR A 225 -14.76 -10.23 -9.98
CA THR A 225 -15.96 -9.50 -10.41
C THR A 225 -17.11 -10.49 -10.66
N PRO A 226 -18.36 -10.16 -10.28
CA PRO A 226 -19.54 -10.89 -10.76
C PRO A 226 -19.54 -11.00 -12.30
N PRO A 227 -20.21 -11.99 -12.90
CA PRO A 227 -20.25 -12.14 -14.35
C PRO A 227 -20.77 -10.86 -15.03
N GLY A 228 -19.95 -10.28 -15.90
CA GLY A 228 -20.26 -9.06 -16.66
C GLY A 228 -19.02 -8.21 -16.95
N PRO A 229 -19.08 -7.28 -17.92
CA PRO A 229 -17.98 -6.37 -18.18
C PRO A 229 -17.86 -5.34 -17.04
N ILE A 230 -16.63 -5.09 -16.59
CA ILE A 230 -16.35 -3.95 -15.70
C ILE A 230 -16.55 -2.67 -16.50
N ALA A 231 -17.58 -1.90 -16.15
CA ALA A 231 -17.97 -0.69 -16.87
C ALA A 231 -17.52 0.62 -16.20
N VAL A 232 -16.89 0.54 -15.02
CA VAL A 232 -16.34 1.72 -14.32
C VAL A 232 -14.87 1.90 -14.70
N GLU A 233 -14.50 3.10 -15.14
CA GLU A 233 -13.17 3.47 -15.56
C GLU A 233 -12.63 4.62 -14.70
N LEU A 234 -11.35 4.54 -14.33
CA LEU A 234 -10.62 5.65 -13.71
C LEU A 234 -10.06 6.54 -14.82
N VAL A 235 -10.63 7.72 -15.00
CA VAL A 235 -10.25 8.64 -16.08
C VAL A 235 -9.28 9.72 -15.65
N ARG A 236 -9.18 9.98 -14.33
CA ARG A 236 -8.19 10.89 -13.75
C ARG A 236 -7.82 10.47 -12.35
N PHE A 237 -6.55 10.61 -12.02
CA PHE A 237 -6.03 10.46 -10.66
C PHE A 237 -4.85 11.43 -10.47
N ALA A 238 -4.94 12.30 -9.48
CA ALA A 238 -3.94 13.32 -9.21
C ALA A 238 -3.87 13.68 -7.72
N GLY A 239 -2.78 14.32 -7.30
CA GLY A 239 -2.62 14.87 -5.97
C GLY A 239 -2.42 16.39 -5.98
N ARG A 240 -2.64 17.01 -4.83
CA ARG A 240 -2.34 18.41 -4.54
C ARG A 240 -1.45 18.48 -3.29
N HIS A 241 -0.38 19.27 -3.36
CA HIS A 241 0.54 19.46 -2.22
C HIS A 241 1.39 20.73 -2.40
N PRO A 242 1.73 21.48 -1.33
CA PRO A 242 2.52 22.71 -1.48
C PRO A 242 3.97 22.43 -1.87
N ASP A 243 4.52 21.31 -1.41
CA ASP A 243 5.88 20.86 -1.73
C ASP A 243 5.83 19.70 -2.75
N THR A 244 5.62 20.02 -4.03
CA THR A 244 5.53 19.02 -5.10
C THR A 244 6.86 18.29 -5.33
N THR A 245 7.98 18.96 -5.07
CA THR A 245 9.33 18.41 -5.24
C THR A 245 9.58 17.27 -4.26
N ARG A 246 9.25 17.46 -2.98
CA ARG A 246 9.40 16.43 -1.94
C ARG A 246 8.53 15.21 -2.23
N ILE A 247 7.28 15.40 -2.65
CA ILE A 247 6.41 14.26 -2.97
C ILE A 247 6.89 13.55 -4.24
N GLY A 248 7.30 14.30 -5.26
CA GLY A 248 7.88 13.76 -6.49
C GLY A 248 9.10 12.89 -6.24
N ALA A 249 10.04 13.35 -5.39
CA ALA A 249 11.22 12.58 -5.03
C ALA A 249 10.88 11.26 -4.31
N ALA A 250 9.89 11.27 -3.41
CA ALA A 250 9.43 10.06 -2.73
C ALA A 250 8.73 9.07 -3.68
N LEU A 251 7.92 9.57 -4.63
CA LEU A 251 7.30 8.75 -5.67
C LEU A 251 8.33 8.10 -6.59
N GLU A 252 9.31 8.88 -7.04
CA GLU A 252 10.43 8.39 -7.86
C GLU A 252 11.24 7.32 -7.13
N ALA A 253 11.61 7.55 -5.86
CA ALA A 253 12.32 6.56 -5.04
C ALA A 253 11.54 5.24 -4.93
N LEU A 254 10.22 5.32 -4.80
CA LEU A 254 9.35 4.15 -4.74
C LEU A 254 9.15 3.48 -6.11
N GLY A 255 9.43 4.18 -7.21
CA GLY A 255 9.09 3.75 -8.57
C GLY A 255 7.60 3.90 -8.89
N ALA A 256 6.91 4.81 -8.22
CA ALA A 256 5.50 5.14 -8.43
C ALA A 256 5.35 6.43 -9.25
N ARG A 257 4.14 6.72 -9.73
CA ARG A 257 3.83 7.99 -10.40
C ARG A 257 2.44 8.47 -10.02
N LEU A 258 2.36 9.75 -9.69
CA LEU A 258 1.13 10.49 -9.48
C LEU A 258 1.35 11.91 -10.02
N PRO A 259 0.50 12.42 -10.92
CA PRO A 259 0.51 13.84 -11.25
C PRO A 259 0.21 14.67 -10.00
N ILE A 260 1.05 15.66 -9.68
CA ILE A 260 0.86 16.53 -8.51
C ILE A 260 0.83 17.98 -8.96
N VAL A 261 -0.17 18.70 -8.48
CA VAL A 261 -0.32 20.14 -8.68
C VAL A 261 0.08 20.87 -7.39
N GLY A 262 0.84 21.96 -7.53
CA GLY A 262 1.17 22.83 -6.40
C GLY A 262 -0.09 23.50 -5.85
N SER A 263 -0.34 23.37 -4.55
CA SER A 263 -1.50 23.94 -3.86
C SER A 263 -1.25 24.00 -2.36
N ASP A 264 -1.82 24.99 -1.67
CA ASP A 264 -1.83 25.02 -0.19
C ASP A 264 -2.78 23.96 0.40
N GLU A 265 -3.70 23.43 -0.42
CA GLU A 265 -4.56 22.31 -0.06
C GLU A 265 -3.86 20.98 -0.36
N ILE A 266 -3.84 20.09 0.64
CA ILE A 266 -3.28 18.75 0.50
C ILE A 266 -4.42 17.77 0.26
N GLY A 267 -4.31 16.95 -0.79
CA GLY A 267 -5.33 15.93 -1.04
C GLY A 267 -5.04 15.08 -2.27
N LEU A 268 -5.78 13.97 -2.36
CA LEU A 268 -5.87 13.13 -3.54
C LEU A 268 -7.21 13.36 -4.21
N GLU A 269 -7.26 13.18 -5.53
CA GLU A 269 -8.50 13.26 -6.26
C GLU A 269 -8.52 12.21 -7.38
N ALA A 270 -9.59 11.44 -7.43
CA ALA A 270 -9.82 10.44 -8.46
C ALA A 270 -11.19 10.65 -9.10
N GLU A 271 -11.25 10.45 -10.42
CA GLU A 271 -12.46 10.64 -11.19
C GLU A 271 -12.83 9.33 -11.89
N LEU A 272 -14.01 8.82 -11.53
CA LEU A 272 -14.57 7.59 -12.03
C LEU A 272 -15.71 7.90 -12.99
N VAL A 273 -15.72 7.20 -14.12
CA VAL A 273 -16.79 7.30 -15.13
C VAL A 273 -17.34 5.92 -15.43
N SER A 274 -18.64 5.88 -15.69
CA SER A 274 -19.38 4.71 -16.17
C SER A 274 -20.42 5.19 -17.19
N PRO A 275 -21.08 4.27 -17.93
CA PRO A 275 -22.22 4.64 -18.78
C PRO A 275 -23.36 5.36 -18.04
N SER A 276 -23.49 5.13 -16.73
CA SER A 276 -24.57 5.69 -15.91
C SER A 276 -24.24 7.06 -15.32
N GLY A 277 -22.97 7.47 -15.31
CA GLY A 277 -22.57 8.73 -14.69
C GLY A 277 -21.11 8.80 -14.25
N ARG A 278 -20.84 9.85 -13.47
CA ARG A 278 -19.51 10.26 -12.99
C ARG A 278 -19.51 10.45 -11.48
N LEU A 279 -18.41 10.05 -10.85
CA LEU A 279 -18.15 10.23 -9.43
C LEU A 279 -16.71 10.72 -9.23
N VAL A 280 -16.55 11.80 -8.46
CA VAL A 280 -15.25 12.27 -7.99
C VAL A 280 -15.07 11.80 -6.55
N LEU A 281 -13.90 11.28 -6.25
CA LEU A 281 -13.43 10.92 -4.91
C LEU A 281 -12.32 11.90 -4.54
N ASP A 282 -12.52 12.68 -3.49
CA ASP A 282 -11.56 13.63 -2.89
C ASP A 282 -11.25 13.24 -1.44
#